data_AF-A0A9B0UDL7-F1
#
_entry.id   AF-A0A9B0UDL7-F1
#
_cell.length_a   1.000
_cell.length_b   1.000
_cell.length_c   1.000
_cell.angle_alpha   90.00
_cell.angle_beta   90.00
_cell.angle_gamma   90.00
#
_symmetry.space_group_name_H-M   'P 1'
#
loop_
_entity.id
_entity.type
_entity.pdbx_description
1 polymer ?
#
loop_
_entity_poly.entity_id
_entity_poly.type
_entity_poly.pdbx_seq_one_letter_code
_entity_poly.pdbx_strand_id
1 'polypeptide(L)'
;TPEQNTVCKRCSDGFFSNETSSKAPCRKHTNCSAFGLLLIQKGNVTHDNICAGNSESTQKCGIDITLCEEAFFRFAVPTKLTPNWLSVLVDNLPGTKINAESVERIKRQHSSQEQTFQLLKLWKHQNKDQDTVKKIIQDIDLCENSVQRHIGHVNLTLEQLRSLMESLPGKKVGTEDIERTMKACKSSEQILKLLSLWRIKNGDQDTLKGMMHGLKHMKTYHLPKTVTQSLRKTIRFLHSFTMYRLYQKLFLEMIGNQVQSVKISCL
;
A
#
# COMPACT_ATOMS: atom_id res chain seq x y z
N THR A 1 -10.52 18.34 -38.52
CA THR A 1 -10.16 17.75 -39.83
C THR A 1 -9.30 18.76 -40.56
N PRO A 2 -8.57 18.43 -41.64
CA PRO A 2 -7.72 19.40 -42.34
C PRO A 2 -8.50 20.64 -42.83
N GLU A 3 -9.83 20.50 -42.98
CA GLU A 3 -10.73 21.50 -43.54
C GLU A 3 -11.58 22.24 -42.47
N GLN A 4 -11.54 21.82 -41.20
CA GLN A 4 -12.31 22.46 -40.13
C GLN A 4 -11.56 22.48 -38.79
N ASN A 5 -11.56 23.66 -38.16
CA ASN A 5 -11.04 23.88 -36.82
C ASN A 5 -11.72 22.96 -35.80
N THR A 6 -10.96 22.55 -34.78
CA THR A 6 -11.51 21.73 -33.70
C THR A 6 -12.50 22.57 -32.89
N VAL A 7 -13.75 22.10 -32.79
CA VAL A 7 -14.77 22.75 -31.97
C VAL A 7 -14.66 22.25 -30.54
N CYS A 8 -14.19 23.12 -29.64
CA CYS A 8 -14.05 22.80 -28.23
C CYS A 8 -15.38 23.02 -27.48
N LYS A 9 -15.68 22.13 -26.53
CA LYS A 9 -16.80 22.28 -25.60
C LYS A 9 -16.30 22.15 -24.17
N ARG A 10 -16.96 22.84 -23.24
CA ARG A 10 -16.69 22.68 -21.81
C ARG A 10 -17.11 21.27 -21.36
N CYS A 11 -16.31 20.64 -20.52
CA CYS A 11 -16.68 19.35 -19.93
C CYS A 11 -17.95 19.48 -19.10
N SER A 12 -18.86 18.52 -19.25
CA SER A 12 -20.08 18.40 -18.46
C SER A 12 -19.76 18.02 -17.01
N ASP A 13 -20.72 18.26 -16.10
CA ASP A 13 -20.56 17.89 -14.69
C ASP A 13 -20.21 16.41 -14.52
N GLY A 14 -19.25 16.15 -13.63
CA GLY A 14 -18.69 14.81 -13.43
C GLY A 14 -17.56 14.44 -14.40
N PHE A 15 -17.08 15.38 -15.23
CA PHE A 15 -15.96 15.19 -16.14
C PHE A 15 -14.94 16.34 -16.10
N PHE A 16 -13.69 16.06 -16.44
CA PHE A 16 -12.59 17.02 -16.49
C PHE A 16 -11.67 16.81 -17.69
N SER A 17 -10.92 17.85 -18.06
CA SER A 17 -9.78 17.76 -18.98
C SER A 17 -8.62 18.58 -18.43
N ASN A 18 -7.49 17.92 -18.15
CA ASN A 18 -6.28 18.55 -17.61
C ASN A 18 -5.21 18.81 -18.67
N GLU A 19 -5.54 18.61 -19.95
CA GLU A 19 -4.61 18.74 -21.08
C GLU A 19 -5.21 19.62 -22.19
N THR A 20 -4.36 20.41 -22.83
CA THR A 20 -4.72 21.17 -24.03
C THR A 20 -4.53 20.26 -25.24
N SER A 21 -5.63 19.80 -25.84
CA SER A 21 -5.59 18.87 -26.96
C SER A 21 -6.73 19.12 -27.93
N SER A 22 -6.47 18.93 -29.22
CA SER A 22 -7.46 19.01 -30.29
C SER A 22 -8.30 17.73 -30.45
N LYS A 23 -8.00 16.67 -29.69
CA LYS A 23 -8.67 15.36 -29.80
C LYS A 23 -9.02 14.71 -28.47
N ALA A 24 -8.46 15.18 -27.35
CA ALA A 24 -8.67 14.52 -26.07
C ALA A 24 -10.13 14.68 -25.60
N PRO A 25 -10.82 13.59 -25.23
CA PRO A 25 -12.15 13.66 -24.64
C PRO A 25 -12.07 14.09 -23.17
N CYS A 26 -13.17 14.66 -22.67
CA CYS A 26 -13.35 14.84 -21.23
C CYS A 26 -13.35 13.49 -20.51
N ARG A 27 -12.58 13.39 -19.43
CA ARG A 27 -12.45 12.19 -18.61
C ARG A 27 -13.41 12.24 -17.44
N LYS A 28 -14.04 11.12 -17.11
CA LYS A 28 -14.96 11.04 -15.97
C LYS A 28 -14.20 11.21 -14.66
N HIS A 29 -14.78 11.92 -13.70
CA HIS A 29 -14.20 12.07 -12.38
C HIS A 29 -14.05 10.72 -11.67
N THR A 30 -12.95 10.54 -10.95
CA THR A 30 -12.68 9.37 -10.13
C THR A 30 -13.75 9.22 -9.04
N ASN A 31 -14.44 8.09 -9.02
CA ASN A 31 -15.44 7.79 -7.99
C ASN A 31 -14.74 7.25 -6.73
N CYS A 32 -14.42 8.13 -5.79
CA CYS A 32 -13.71 7.75 -4.57
C CYS A 32 -14.42 6.63 -3.78
N SER A 33 -15.76 6.67 -3.71
CA SER A 33 -16.56 5.66 -3.01
C SER A 33 -16.45 4.27 -3.65
N ALA A 34 -16.26 4.19 -4.96
CA ALA A 34 -16.00 2.91 -5.65
C ALA A 34 -14.66 2.28 -5.24
N PHE A 35 -13.74 3.07 -4.68
CA PHE A 35 -12.45 2.61 -4.15
C PHE A 35 -12.42 2.52 -2.61
N GLY A 36 -13.56 2.71 -1.93
CA GLY A 36 -13.58 2.78 -0.46
C GLY A 36 -12.77 3.96 0.09
N LEU A 37 -12.56 4.99 -0.72
CA LEU A 37 -11.88 6.22 -0.37
C LEU A 37 -12.91 7.33 -0.15
N LEU A 38 -12.64 8.24 0.77
CA LEU A 38 -13.37 9.49 0.93
C LEU A 38 -12.94 10.48 -0.16
N LEU A 39 -13.93 11.19 -0.71
CA LEU A 39 -13.69 12.35 -1.55
C LEU A 39 -13.20 13.51 -0.67
N ILE A 40 -11.93 13.88 -0.81
CA ILE A 40 -11.31 14.97 -0.04
C ILE A 40 -11.53 16.30 -0.75
N GLN A 41 -11.40 16.30 -2.08
CA GLN A 41 -11.66 17.48 -2.89
C GLN A 41 -12.43 17.08 -4.14
N LYS A 42 -13.58 17.73 -4.34
CA LYS A 42 -14.38 17.58 -5.55
C LYS A 42 -13.63 18.20 -6.72
N GLY A 43 -13.47 17.43 -7.80
CA GLY A 43 -12.90 17.86 -9.06
C GLY A 43 -13.77 18.91 -9.75
N ASN A 44 -13.21 19.54 -10.76
CA ASN A 44 -13.89 20.53 -11.60
C ASN A 44 -13.65 20.21 -13.08
N VAL A 45 -13.95 21.15 -13.97
CA VAL A 45 -13.79 20.94 -15.42
C VAL A 45 -12.33 20.79 -15.88
N THR A 46 -11.34 21.15 -15.04
CA THR A 46 -9.91 21.05 -15.36
C THR A 46 -9.15 20.03 -14.52
N HIS A 47 -9.70 19.58 -13.39
CA HIS A 47 -9.02 18.68 -12.44
C HIS A 47 -9.95 17.58 -11.93
N ASP A 48 -9.39 16.40 -11.68
CA ASP A 48 -10.12 15.24 -11.16
C ASP A 48 -10.49 15.39 -9.66
N ASN A 49 -11.36 14.50 -9.18
CA ASN A 49 -11.58 14.25 -7.77
C ASN A 49 -10.29 13.77 -7.08
N ILE A 50 -10.03 14.28 -5.89
CA ILE A 50 -8.95 13.80 -5.02
C ILE A 50 -9.56 12.90 -3.94
N CYS A 51 -9.10 11.66 -3.91
CA CYS A 51 -9.55 10.64 -2.99
C CYS A 51 -8.49 10.35 -1.92
N ALA A 52 -8.91 10.10 -0.69
CA ALA A 52 -8.03 9.57 0.37
C ALA A 52 -8.75 8.48 1.18
N GLY A 53 -8.02 7.63 1.89
CA GLY A 53 -8.60 6.51 2.64
C GLY A 53 -9.69 6.94 3.62
N ASN A 54 -10.73 6.10 3.76
CA ASN A 54 -11.85 6.36 4.67
C ASN A 54 -11.36 6.48 6.13
N SER A 55 -11.54 7.67 6.72
CA SER A 55 -11.28 7.97 8.12
C SER A 55 -12.56 8.01 8.97
N GLU A 56 -13.65 7.37 8.54
CA GLU A 56 -14.86 7.21 9.36
C GLU A 56 -14.77 5.95 10.24
N SER A 57 -13.81 5.95 11.16
CA SER A 57 -13.99 5.36 12.49
C SER A 57 -13.11 6.14 13.46
N THR A 58 -13.73 6.97 14.31
CA THR A 58 -13.14 7.53 15.54
C THR A 58 -11.64 7.79 15.48
N GLN A 59 -11.18 8.85 14.80
CA GLN A 59 -9.81 9.39 14.97
C GLN A 59 -8.72 8.30 15.07
N LYS A 60 -8.79 7.25 14.22
CA LYS A 60 -7.78 6.20 14.16
C LYS A 60 -6.61 6.69 13.33
N CYS A 61 -5.41 6.31 13.73
CA CYS A 61 -4.14 6.62 13.08
C CYS A 61 -4.08 6.28 11.57
N GLY A 62 -5.06 5.50 11.05
CA GLY A 62 -5.33 5.34 9.62
C GLY A 62 -4.14 4.77 8.85
N ILE A 63 -3.70 3.55 9.19
CA ILE A 63 -2.63 2.86 8.47
C ILE A 63 -3.23 2.20 7.22
N ASP A 64 -2.73 2.56 6.03
CA ASP A 64 -3.30 2.11 4.75
C ASP A 64 -3.05 0.61 4.52
N ILE A 65 -1.82 0.18 4.80
CA ILE A 65 -1.40 -1.22 4.80
C ILE A 65 -0.35 -1.37 5.88
N THR A 66 -0.45 -2.47 6.60
CA THR A 66 0.42 -2.79 7.74
C THR A 66 1.69 -3.55 7.29
N LEU A 67 2.64 -3.82 8.20
CA LEU A 67 3.94 -4.40 7.81
C LEU A 67 3.84 -5.88 7.39
N CYS A 68 3.04 -6.67 8.07
CA CYS A 68 2.72 -8.07 7.74
C CYS A 68 1.86 -8.17 6.48
N GLU A 69 0.92 -7.24 6.26
CA GLU A 69 0.21 -7.17 4.98
C GLU A 69 1.18 -6.90 3.82
N GLU A 70 2.08 -5.92 3.99
CA GLU A 70 3.10 -5.65 3.00
C GLU A 70 4.01 -6.85 2.78
N ALA A 71 4.51 -7.48 3.85
CA ALA A 71 5.37 -8.65 3.77
C ALA A 71 4.68 -9.81 3.03
N PHE A 72 3.41 -10.08 3.33
CA PHE A 72 2.63 -11.10 2.66
C PHE A 72 2.38 -10.77 1.18
N PHE A 73 1.98 -9.54 0.86
CA PHE A 73 1.73 -9.15 -0.52
C PHE A 73 3.01 -9.16 -1.36
N ARG A 74 4.15 -8.76 -0.78
CA ARG A 74 5.46 -8.85 -1.42
C ARG A 74 5.91 -10.30 -1.60
N PHE A 75 5.61 -11.19 -0.65
CA PHE A 75 5.85 -12.63 -0.78
C PHE A 75 5.11 -13.24 -1.97
N ALA A 76 3.89 -12.74 -2.25
CA ALA A 76 3.09 -13.20 -3.39
C ALA A 76 3.55 -12.64 -4.75
N VAL A 77 4.52 -11.72 -4.79
CA VAL A 77 5.09 -11.22 -6.05
C VAL A 77 6.10 -12.23 -6.59
N PRO A 78 5.92 -12.76 -7.81
CA PRO A 78 6.86 -13.72 -8.39
C PRO A 78 8.26 -13.11 -8.58
N THR A 79 9.30 -13.87 -8.24
CA THR A 79 10.70 -13.49 -8.50
C THR A 79 11.03 -13.38 -9.98
N LYS A 80 10.28 -14.09 -10.83
CA LYS A 80 10.31 -13.99 -12.30
C LYS A 80 8.90 -13.68 -12.77
N LEU A 81 8.71 -12.49 -13.34
CA LEU A 81 7.43 -12.06 -13.90
C LEU A 81 7.08 -12.95 -15.09
N THR A 82 6.18 -13.91 -14.86
CA THR A 82 5.60 -14.70 -15.95
C THR A 82 4.62 -13.83 -16.75
N PRO A 83 4.64 -13.90 -18.09
CA PRO A 83 3.59 -13.31 -18.90
C PRO A 83 2.23 -13.77 -18.39
N ASN A 84 1.27 -12.85 -18.28
CA ASN A 84 -0.10 -13.09 -17.79
C ASN A 84 -0.27 -13.41 -16.30
N TRP A 85 0.76 -13.27 -15.45
CA TRP A 85 0.67 -13.48 -14.01
C TRP A 85 -0.57 -12.82 -13.35
N LEU A 86 -0.84 -11.55 -13.66
CA LEU A 86 -1.99 -10.84 -13.09
C LEU A 86 -3.33 -11.48 -13.46
N SER A 87 -3.47 -11.99 -14.69
CA SER A 87 -4.71 -12.66 -15.11
C SER A 87 -4.90 -13.94 -14.34
N VAL A 88 -3.83 -14.76 -14.25
CA VAL A 88 -3.84 -16.00 -13.47
C VAL A 88 -4.20 -15.71 -12.02
N LEU A 89 -3.61 -14.68 -11.43
CA LEU A 89 -3.90 -14.30 -10.06
C LEU A 89 -5.37 -13.90 -9.88
N VAL A 90 -5.91 -13.01 -10.71
CA VAL A 90 -7.34 -12.60 -10.65
C VAL A 90 -8.29 -13.80 -10.75
N ASP A 91 -7.97 -14.79 -11.59
CA ASP A 91 -8.84 -15.95 -11.77
C ASP A 91 -8.82 -16.95 -10.61
N ASN A 92 -7.75 -16.94 -9.80
CA ASN A 92 -7.57 -17.87 -8.68
C ASN A 92 -7.85 -17.25 -7.31
N LEU A 93 -8.00 -15.92 -7.22
CA LEU A 93 -8.33 -15.24 -5.96
C LEU A 93 -9.75 -15.58 -5.49
N PRO A 94 -9.97 -15.88 -4.19
CA PRO A 94 -11.28 -16.25 -3.68
C PRO A 94 -12.17 -15.03 -3.51
N GLY A 95 -13.48 -15.29 -3.44
CA GLY A 95 -14.51 -14.26 -3.32
C GLY A 95 -14.90 -13.67 -4.67
N THR A 96 -15.37 -12.43 -4.64
CA THR A 96 -15.79 -11.68 -5.82
C THR A 96 -14.57 -11.30 -6.66
N LYS A 97 -14.60 -11.67 -7.94
CA LYS A 97 -13.55 -11.32 -8.90
C LYS A 97 -13.37 -9.81 -9.02
N ILE A 98 -12.13 -9.37 -9.18
CA ILE A 98 -11.81 -7.98 -9.52
C ILE A 98 -12.23 -7.72 -10.97
N ASN A 99 -12.93 -6.61 -11.21
CA ASN A 99 -13.37 -6.26 -12.56
C ASN A 99 -12.21 -5.89 -13.49
N ALA A 100 -12.38 -6.14 -14.79
CA ALA A 100 -11.35 -5.91 -15.80
C ALA A 100 -10.89 -4.44 -15.88
N GLU A 101 -11.79 -3.48 -15.67
CA GLU A 101 -11.46 -2.05 -15.67
C GLU A 101 -10.44 -1.70 -14.59
N SER A 102 -10.59 -2.27 -13.39
CA SER A 102 -9.68 -2.05 -12.27
C SER A 102 -8.32 -2.68 -12.51
N VAL A 103 -8.28 -3.86 -13.14
CA VAL A 103 -7.03 -4.51 -13.55
C VAL A 103 -6.28 -3.66 -14.58
N GLU A 104 -6.98 -3.14 -15.60
CA GLU A 104 -6.37 -2.26 -16.60
C GLU A 104 -5.91 -0.93 -16.00
N ARG A 105 -6.64 -0.37 -15.03
CA ARG A 105 -6.21 0.81 -14.27
C ARG A 105 -4.90 0.54 -13.52
N ILE A 106 -4.80 -0.61 -12.84
CA ILE A 106 -3.58 -1.00 -12.11
C ILE A 106 -2.38 -1.12 -13.05
N LYS A 107 -2.56 -1.76 -14.21
CA LYS A 107 -1.51 -1.86 -15.24
C LYS A 107 -1.01 -0.51 -15.76
N ARG A 108 -1.91 0.46 -15.89
CA ARG A 108 -1.58 1.82 -16.37
C ARG A 108 -0.90 2.69 -15.32
N GLN A 109 -1.23 2.51 -14.05
CA GLN A 109 -0.80 3.42 -12.98
C GLN A 109 0.44 2.95 -12.22
N HIS A 110 0.78 1.65 -12.29
CA HIS A 110 1.84 1.06 -11.46
C HIS A 110 2.87 0.30 -12.27
N SER A 111 4.10 0.24 -11.75
CA SER A 111 5.20 -0.57 -12.28
C SER A 111 4.81 -2.06 -12.31
N SER A 112 5.46 -2.86 -13.16
CA SER A 112 5.19 -4.30 -13.21
C SER A 112 5.46 -5.01 -11.88
N GLN A 113 6.43 -4.51 -11.09
CA GLN A 113 6.75 -5.00 -9.76
C GLN A 113 5.67 -4.70 -8.72
N GLU A 114 4.95 -3.58 -8.87
CA GLU A 114 3.95 -3.10 -7.90
C GLU A 114 2.51 -3.50 -8.29
N GLN A 115 2.26 -3.86 -9.55
CA GLN A 115 0.92 -4.26 -10.02
C GLN A 115 0.31 -5.41 -9.20
N THR A 116 1.10 -6.45 -8.88
CA THR A 116 0.62 -7.58 -8.05
C THR A 116 0.22 -7.11 -6.66
N PHE A 117 1.04 -6.25 -6.06
CA PHE A 117 0.79 -5.70 -4.73
C PHE A 117 -0.53 -4.91 -4.70
N GLN A 118 -0.74 -4.03 -5.67
CA GLN A 118 -1.94 -3.20 -5.76
C GLN A 118 -3.19 -4.03 -6.05
N LEU A 119 -3.06 -5.10 -6.84
CA LEU A 119 -4.14 -6.06 -7.07
C LEU A 119 -4.56 -6.75 -5.76
N LEU A 120 -3.59 -7.26 -4.99
CA LEU A 120 -3.87 -7.94 -3.71
C LEU A 120 -4.46 -6.98 -2.68
N LYS A 121 -3.97 -5.73 -2.64
CA LYS A 121 -4.55 -4.66 -1.83
C LYS A 121 -6.03 -4.44 -2.17
N LEU A 122 -6.35 -4.30 -3.46
CA LEU A 122 -7.72 -4.11 -3.93
C LEU A 122 -8.59 -5.33 -3.61
N TRP A 123 -8.10 -6.54 -3.89
CA TRP A 123 -8.79 -7.80 -3.61
C TRP A 123 -9.17 -7.94 -2.14
N LYS A 124 -8.20 -7.72 -1.24
CA LYS A 124 -8.41 -7.81 0.21
C LYS A 124 -9.50 -6.84 0.66
N HIS A 125 -9.48 -5.62 0.16
CA HIS A 125 -10.49 -4.61 0.51
C HIS A 125 -11.89 -5.00 0.03
N GLN A 126 -12.00 -5.42 -1.24
CA GLN A 126 -13.27 -5.79 -1.87
C GLN A 126 -13.90 -7.03 -1.23
N ASN A 127 -13.07 -7.96 -0.73
CA ASN A 127 -13.52 -9.26 -0.22
C ASN A 127 -13.39 -9.41 1.30
N LYS A 128 -13.11 -8.33 2.04
CA LYS A 128 -12.86 -8.36 3.50
C LYS A 128 -13.95 -9.06 4.33
N ASP A 129 -15.19 -9.07 3.82
CA ASP A 129 -16.34 -9.64 4.51
C ASP A 129 -16.62 -11.11 4.16
N GLN A 130 -15.87 -11.69 3.20
CA GLN A 130 -15.94 -13.10 2.82
C GLN A 130 -15.20 -13.98 3.83
N ASP A 131 -15.75 -15.14 4.19
CA ASP A 131 -15.23 -15.95 5.30
C ASP A 131 -13.79 -16.46 5.10
N THR A 132 -13.45 -16.88 3.88
CA THR A 132 -12.07 -17.30 3.54
C THR A 132 -11.09 -16.14 3.68
N VAL A 133 -11.48 -14.94 3.24
CA VAL A 133 -10.65 -13.73 3.31
C VAL A 133 -10.56 -13.21 4.74
N LYS A 134 -11.63 -13.27 5.53
CA LYS A 134 -11.60 -12.98 6.98
C LYS A 134 -10.57 -13.82 7.69
N LYS A 135 -10.47 -15.12 7.40
CA LYS A 135 -9.47 -16.01 8.00
C LYS A 135 -8.04 -15.58 7.65
N ILE A 136 -7.79 -15.22 6.39
CA ILE A 136 -6.49 -14.68 5.94
C ILE A 136 -6.17 -13.38 6.69
N ILE A 137 -7.14 -12.45 6.79
CA ILE A 137 -6.97 -11.18 7.51
C ILE A 137 -6.68 -11.44 9.00
N GLN A 138 -7.39 -12.36 9.65
CA GLN A 138 -7.17 -12.71 11.05
C GLN A 138 -5.75 -13.26 11.30
N ASP A 139 -5.25 -14.14 10.43
CA ASP A 139 -3.89 -14.67 10.53
C ASP A 139 -2.84 -13.55 10.33
N ILE A 140 -3.11 -12.57 9.45
CA ILE A 140 -2.27 -11.37 9.28
C ILE A 140 -2.31 -10.49 10.54
N ASP A 141 -3.49 -10.30 11.14
CA ASP A 141 -3.65 -9.51 12.37
C ASP A 141 -2.88 -10.11 13.56
N LEU A 142 -2.77 -11.44 13.63
CA LEU A 142 -1.92 -12.10 14.63
C LEU A 142 -0.43 -11.77 14.44
N CYS A 143 0.04 -11.68 13.19
CA CYS A 143 1.37 -11.18 12.87
C CYS A 143 1.51 -9.71 13.29
N GLU A 144 0.53 -8.85 12.98
CA GLU A 144 0.58 -7.43 13.34
C GLU A 144 0.61 -7.20 14.84
N ASN A 145 -0.15 -7.97 15.61
CA ASN A 145 -0.09 -7.92 17.07
C ASN A 145 1.33 -8.21 17.59
N SER A 146 2.07 -9.08 16.92
CA SER A 146 3.47 -9.38 17.27
C SER A 146 4.41 -8.23 16.88
N VAL A 147 4.20 -7.61 15.70
CA VAL A 147 4.92 -6.39 15.29
C VAL A 147 4.70 -5.26 16.30
N GLN A 148 3.45 -5.05 16.71
CA GLN A 148 3.06 -4.03 17.68
C GLN A 148 3.75 -4.23 19.04
N ARG A 149 3.93 -5.48 19.49
CA ARG A 149 4.71 -5.80 20.70
C ARG A 149 6.20 -5.48 20.56
N HIS A 150 6.75 -5.51 19.35
CA HIS A 150 8.15 -5.18 19.13
C HIS A 150 8.41 -3.68 19.05
N ILE A 151 7.49 -2.91 18.46
CA ILE A 151 7.72 -1.49 18.13
C ILE A 151 6.81 -0.50 18.88
N GLY A 152 5.68 -0.96 19.40
CA GLY A 152 4.64 -0.11 19.99
C GLY A 152 4.91 0.42 21.39
N HIS A 153 6.00 0.00 22.04
CA HIS A 153 6.38 0.50 23.37
C HIS A 153 7.32 1.71 23.31
N VAL A 154 7.67 2.18 22.11
CA VAL A 154 8.64 3.25 21.92
C VAL A 154 7.90 4.59 21.82
N ASN A 155 8.06 5.44 22.83
CA ASN A 155 7.59 6.82 22.79
C ASN A 155 8.71 7.73 22.25
N LEU A 156 8.47 8.38 21.11
CA LEU A 156 9.43 9.25 20.46
C LEU A 156 9.00 10.71 20.45
N THR A 157 9.98 11.60 20.55
CA THR A 157 9.76 13.03 20.31
C THR A 157 9.61 13.31 18.81
N LEU A 158 9.08 14.48 18.46
CA LEU A 158 8.98 14.93 17.07
C LEU A 158 10.32 14.87 16.35
N GLU A 159 11.39 15.31 17.01
CA GLU A 159 12.74 15.35 16.43
C GLU A 159 13.31 13.93 16.21
N GLN A 160 13.01 13.00 17.12
CA GLN A 160 13.38 11.60 16.95
C GLN A 160 12.60 10.92 15.81
N LEU A 161 11.32 11.25 15.63
CA LEU A 161 10.54 10.76 14.49
C LEU A 161 11.06 11.34 13.17
N ARG A 162 11.40 12.63 13.12
CA ARG A 162 12.07 13.26 11.96
C ARG A 162 13.38 12.56 11.64
N SER A 163 14.25 12.39 12.62
CA SER A 163 15.52 11.68 12.47
C SER A 163 15.34 10.24 11.98
N LEU A 164 14.32 9.53 12.47
CA LEU A 164 13.98 8.19 12.00
C LEU A 164 13.60 8.21 10.51
N MET A 165 12.71 9.12 10.10
CA MET A 165 12.26 9.22 8.71
C MET A 165 13.37 9.71 7.77
N GLU A 166 14.28 10.56 8.25
CA GLU A 166 15.46 10.97 7.51
C GLU A 166 16.45 9.83 7.30
N SER A 167 16.50 8.84 8.20
CA SER A 167 17.39 7.69 8.02
C SER A 167 16.97 6.74 6.88
N LEU A 168 15.69 6.73 6.50
CA LEU A 168 15.16 5.84 5.47
C LEU A 168 15.57 6.31 4.06
N PRO A 169 15.79 5.38 3.10
CA PRO A 169 16.15 5.76 1.74
C PRO A 169 14.97 6.38 0.97
N GLY A 170 15.24 6.92 -0.23
CA GLY A 170 14.20 7.42 -1.12
C GLY A 170 13.55 8.74 -0.69
N LYS A 171 12.30 8.94 -1.12
CA LYS A 171 11.50 10.15 -0.85
C LYS A 171 11.10 10.20 0.63
N LYS A 172 11.40 11.33 1.29
CA LYS A 172 11.14 11.53 2.71
C LYS A 172 9.67 11.80 3.00
N VAL A 173 9.24 11.44 4.20
CA VAL A 173 7.95 11.87 4.75
C VAL A 173 8.11 13.30 5.24
N GLY A 174 7.25 14.21 4.79
CA GLY A 174 7.38 15.63 5.09
C GLY A 174 7.09 15.93 6.55
N THR A 175 7.69 16.98 7.08
CA THR A 175 7.55 17.42 8.47
C THR A 175 6.08 17.58 8.89
N GLU A 176 5.24 18.16 8.03
CA GLU A 176 3.81 18.31 8.30
C GLU A 176 3.10 16.98 8.48
N ASP A 177 3.44 15.97 7.68
CA ASP A 177 2.85 14.63 7.77
C ASP A 177 3.28 13.95 9.09
N ILE A 178 4.51 14.23 9.57
CA ILE A 178 5.01 13.74 10.86
C ILE A 178 4.25 14.39 12.02
N GLU A 179 4.07 15.70 11.99
CA GLU A 179 3.32 16.42 13.01
C GLU A 179 1.84 16.02 13.03
N ARG A 180 1.22 15.86 11.86
CA ARG A 180 -0.15 15.31 11.76
C ARG A 180 -0.22 13.90 12.33
N THR A 181 0.77 13.06 12.07
CA THR A 181 0.85 11.69 12.64
C THR A 181 0.95 11.74 14.16
N MET A 182 1.79 12.60 14.74
CA MET A 182 1.87 12.72 16.21
C MET A 182 0.56 13.17 16.86
N LYS A 183 -0.21 14.03 16.19
CA LYS A 183 -1.51 14.52 16.69
C LYS A 183 -2.62 13.49 16.52
N ALA A 184 -2.61 12.72 15.44
CA ALA A 184 -3.70 11.80 15.08
C ALA A 184 -3.49 10.37 15.60
N CYS A 185 -2.27 9.99 15.98
CA CYS A 185 -1.91 8.62 16.33
C CYS A 185 -1.46 8.48 17.78
N LYS A 186 -1.80 7.35 18.40
CA LYS A 186 -1.17 6.93 19.65
C LYS A 186 0.33 6.74 19.43
N SER A 187 1.14 6.99 20.46
CA SER A 187 2.60 6.82 20.37
C SER A 187 3.01 5.45 19.84
N SER A 188 2.26 4.41 20.23
CA SER A 188 2.46 3.04 19.80
C SER A 188 2.24 2.80 18.30
N GLU A 189 1.51 3.68 17.60
CA GLU A 189 1.18 3.54 16.18
C GLU A 189 1.97 4.50 15.28
N GLN A 190 2.61 5.53 15.86
CA GLN A 190 3.26 6.61 15.10
C GLN A 190 4.32 6.09 14.13
N ILE A 191 5.21 5.19 14.56
CA ILE A 191 6.25 4.65 13.68
C ILE A 191 5.63 3.87 12.51
N LEU A 192 4.63 3.00 12.79
CA LEU A 192 3.97 2.21 11.76
C LEU A 192 3.24 3.09 10.74
N LYS A 193 2.59 4.15 11.19
CA LYS A 193 1.95 5.13 10.30
C LYS A 193 2.96 5.85 9.42
N LEU A 194 4.09 6.28 9.97
CA LEU A 194 5.13 6.94 9.19
C LEU A 194 5.77 6.00 8.16
N LEU A 195 5.97 4.73 8.50
CA LEU A 195 6.42 3.71 7.55
C LEU A 195 5.40 3.50 6.43
N SER A 196 4.10 3.47 6.76
CA SER A 196 3.01 3.40 5.77
C SER A 196 3.03 4.61 4.81
N LEU A 197 3.24 5.82 5.34
CA LEU A 197 3.37 7.04 4.53
C LEU A 197 4.63 7.03 3.66
N TRP A 198 5.76 6.56 4.21
CA TRP A 198 7.00 6.42 3.46
C TRP A 198 6.82 5.47 2.27
N ARG A 199 6.15 4.34 2.48
CA ARG A 199 5.87 3.38 1.41
C ARG A 199 4.99 3.98 0.32
N ILE A 200 3.95 4.73 0.66
CA ILE A 200 3.10 5.42 -0.33
C ILE A 200 3.95 6.33 -1.24
N LYS A 201 4.97 7.00 -0.69
CA LYS A 201 5.88 7.86 -1.46
C LYS A 201 6.93 7.07 -2.27
N ASN A 202 7.23 5.83 -1.89
CA ASN A 202 8.34 5.04 -2.43
C ASN A 202 7.94 3.76 -3.19
N GLY A 203 6.65 3.45 -3.30
CA GLY A 203 6.06 2.43 -4.18
C GLY A 203 6.81 1.11 -4.17
N ASP A 204 7.64 0.89 -5.19
CA ASP A 204 8.42 -0.33 -5.43
C ASP A 204 9.39 -0.70 -4.29
N GLN A 205 9.74 0.25 -3.41
CA GLN A 205 10.63 -0.04 -2.29
C GLN A 205 9.92 -0.84 -1.19
N ASP A 206 10.61 -1.87 -0.72
CA ASP A 206 10.20 -2.72 0.39
C ASP A 206 10.52 -2.01 1.71
N THR A 207 9.52 -1.82 2.57
CA THR A 207 9.66 -1.13 3.86
C THR A 207 10.67 -1.82 4.76
N LEU A 208 10.78 -3.15 4.76
CA LEU A 208 11.79 -3.88 5.54
C LEU A 208 13.19 -3.61 5.01
N LYS A 209 13.37 -3.55 3.68
CA LYS A 209 14.65 -3.12 3.08
C LYS A 209 14.98 -1.68 3.42
N GLY A 210 13.98 -0.80 3.41
CA GLY A 210 14.10 0.59 3.85
C GLY A 210 14.55 0.71 5.31
N MET A 211 13.91 -0.05 6.21
CA MET A 211 14.29 -0.10 7.63
C MET A 211 15.70 -0.68 7.82
N MET A 212 16.07 -1.75 7.09
CA MET A 212 17.42 -2.31 7.14
C MET A 212 18.48 -1.30 6.68
N HIS A 213 18.18 -0.53 5.64
CA HIS A 213 19.03 0.58 5.21
C HIS A 213 19.15 1.63 6.31
N GLY A 214 18.02 2.14 6.83
CA GLY A 214 18.02 3.13 7.90
C GLY A 214 18.83 2.69 9.11
N LEU A 215 18.69 1.42 9.52
CA LEU A 215 19.45 0.80 10.61
C LEU A 215 20.98 0.87 10.45
N LYS A 216 21.50 0.88 9.22
CA LYS A 216 22.95 1.05 8.95
C LYS A 216 23.42 2.48 9.23
N HIS A 217 22.53 3.46 9.14
CA HIS A 217 22.83 4.89 9.28
C HIS A 217 22.31 5.52 10.58
N MET A 218 21.61 4.79 11.46
CA MET A 218 21.01 5.32 12.70
C MET A 218 22.01 6.02 13.63
N LYS A 219 23.30 5.60 13.66
CA LYS A 219 24.33 6.23 14.49
C LYS A 219 24.55 7.69 14.10
N THR A 220 24.47 7.99 12.81
CA THR A 220 24.61 9.34 12.25
C THR A 220 23.46 10.25 12.67
N TYR A 221 22.28 9.68 12.93
CA TYR A 221 21.06 10.42 13.27
C TYR A 221 20.74 10.42 14.78
N HIS A 222 21.70 10.01 15.64
CA HIS A 222 21.57 10.02 17.11
C HIS A 222 20.29 9.38 17.67
N LEU A 223 19.76 8.35 16.99
CA LEU A 223 18.51 7.71 17.39
C LEU A 223 18.68 6.87 18.67
N PRO A 224 17.67 6.83 19.57
CA PRO A 224 17.79 6.06 20.80
C PRO A 224 18.02 4.57 20.53
N LYS A 225 18.86 3.93 21.36
CA LYS A 225 19.20 2.51 21.23
C LYS A 225 17.98 1.60 21.30
N THR A 226 16.98 1.98 22.10
CA THR A 226 15.70 1.27 22.24
C THR A 226 14.93 1.20 20.92
N VAL A 227 14.89 2.30 20.15
CA VAL A 227 14.26 2.33 18.81
C VAL A 227 15.00 1.40 17.86
N THR A 228 16.32 1.53 17.82
CA THR A 228 17.18 0.71 16.95
C THR A 228 16.98 -0.78 17.24
N GLN A 229 16.92 -1.16 18.52
CA GLN A 229 16.70 -2.54 18.93
C GLN A 229 15.28 -3.03 18.57
N SER A 230 14.27 -2.17 18.74
CA SER A 230 12.88 -2.48 18.40
C SER A 230 12.72 -2.73 16.90
N LEU A 231 13.24 -1.83 16.06
CA LEU A 231 13.25 -1.98 14.60
C LEU A 231 13.99 -3.26 14.16
N ARG A 232 15.15 -3.56 14.77
CA ARG A 232 15.88 -4.82 14.50
C ARG A 232 15.06 -6.05 14.87
N LYS A 233 14.35 -6.03 16.01
CA LYS A 233 13.48 -7.15 16.43
C LYS A 233 12.35 -7.34 15.42
N THR A 234 11.69 -6.26 14.99
CA THR A 234 10.63 -6.30 13.97
C THR A 234 11.12 -6.91 12.66
N ILE A 235 12.27 -6.46 12.14
CA ILE A 235 12.83 -7.01 10.88
C ILE A 235 13.17 -8.50 11.03
N ARG A 236 13.84 -8.88 12.13
CA ARG A 236 14.17 -10.30 12.38
C ARG A 236 12.92 -11.16 12.51
N PHE A 237 11.87 -10.64 13.15
CA PHE A 237 10.59 -11.33 13.27
C PHE A 237 9.96 -11.55 11.89
N LEU A 238 9.86 -10.51 11.06
CA LEU A 238 9.23 -10.59 9.73
C LEU A 238 10.02 -11.44 8.73
N HIS A 239 11.34 -11.53 8.88
CA HIS A 239 12.20 -12.47 8.13
C HIS A 239 12.36 -13.85 8.78
N SER A 240 11.69 -14.11 9.90
CA SER A 240 11.84 -15.40 10.58
C SER A 240 11.22 -16.53 9.77
N PHE A 241 11.73 -17.74 9.96
CA PHE A 241 11.18 -18.94 9.34
C PHE A 241 9.70 -19.17 9.68
N THR A 242 9.27 -18.77 10.88
CA THR A 242 7.86 -18.81 11.31
C THR A 242 6.99 -17.92 10.42
N MET A 243 7.45 -16.70 10.13
CA MET A 243 6.73 -15.78 9.25
C MET A 243 6.75 -16.24 7.80
N TYR A 244 7.88 -16.78 7.33
CA TYR A 244 7.94 -17.42 6.00
C TYR A 244 6.88 -18.52 5.86
N ARG A 245 6.77 -19.43 6.84
CA ARG A 245 5.75 -20.48 6.85
C ARG A 245 4.33 -19.92 6.89
N LEU A 246 4.11 -18.84 7.65
CA LEU A 246 2.82 -18.14 7.66
C LEU A 246 2.49 -17.61 6.26
N TYR A 247 3.39 -16.86 5.62
CA TYR A 247 3.14 -16.31 4.28
C TYR A 247 2.91 -17.39 3.24
N GLN A 248 3.67 -18.49 3.31
CA GLN A 248 3.46 -19.65 2.44
C GLN A 248 2.08 -20.28 2.65
N LYS A 249 1.66 -20.50 3.91
CA LYS A 249 0.32 -20.99 4.25
C LYS A 249 -0.76 -20.06 3.69
N LEU A 250 -0.65 -18.76 3.95
CA LEU A 250 -1.62 -17.76 3.49
C LEU A 250 -1.70 -17.70 1.97
N PHE A 251 -0.56 -17.80 1.29
CA PHE A 251 -0.51 -17.78 -0.17
C PHE A 251 -1.22 -19.01 -0.76
N LEU A 252 -1.00 -20.19 -0.19
CA LEU A 252 -1.68 -21.42 -0.60
C LEU A 252 -3.18 -21.37 -0.30
N GLU A 253 -3.59 -20.85 0.86
CA GLU A 253 -5.01 -20.63 1.19
C GLU A 253 -5.65 -19.61 0.23
N MET A 254 -4.89 -18.60 -0.21
CA MET A 254 -5.35 -17.54 -1.11
C MET A 254 -5.49 -17.99 -2.57
N ILE A 255 -4.66 -18.89 -3.10
CA ILE A 255 -4.76 -19.33 -4.50
C ILE A 255 -5.39 -20.73 -4.66
N GLY A 256 -5.62 -21.43 -3.54
CA GLY A 256 -6.12 -22.80 -3.51
C GLY A 256 -5.12 -23.83 -4.07
N ASN A 257 -5.51 -25.11 -4.06
CA ASN A 257 -4.67 -26.21 -4.57
C ASN A 257 -4.50 -26.21 -6.11
N GLN A 258 -5.07 -25.26 -6.85
CA GLN A 258 -5.06 -25.27 -8.32
C GLN A 258 -3.74 -24.80 -8.95
N VAL A 259 -2.84 -24.19 -8.18
CA VAL A 259 -1.54 -23.66 -8.68
C VAL A 259 -0.36 -24.60 -8.38
N GLN A 260 -0.61 -25.88 -8.06
CA GLN A 260 0.46 -26.89 -7.88
C GLN A 260 1.34 -27.09 -9.13
N SER A 261 0.94 -26.59 -10.30
CA SER A 261 1.67 -26.73 -11.58
C SER A 261 2.67 -25.60 -11.88
N VAL A 262 2.63 -24.47 -11.17
CA VAL A 262 3.64 -23.41 -11.32
C VAL A 262 4.63 -23.60 -10.17
N LYS A 263 5.86 -24.02 -10.48
CA LYS A 263 6.99 -23.95 -9.54
C LYS A 263 7.25 -22.47 -9.21
N ILE A 264 6.45 -21.91 -8.31
CA ILE A 264 6.67 -20.58 -7.77
C ILE A 264 7.80 -20.73 -6.75
N SER A 265 9.02 -20.41 -7.19
CA SER A 265 10.17 -20.26 -6.30
C SER A 265 9.99 -18.97 -5.49
N CYS A 266 9.18 -19.03 -4.44
CA CYS A 266 9.18 -18.05 -3.36
C CYS A 266 10.37 -18.36 -2.45
N LEU A 267 11.49 -17.69 -2.69
CA LEU A 267 12.66 -17.67 -1.79
C LEU A 267 12.35 -16.86 -0.53
#